data_AF-A0A4Q3RRI0-F1
#
_entry.id   AF-A0A4Q3RRI0-F1
#
_cell.length_a   1.000
_cell.length_b   1.000
_cell.length_c   1.000
_cell.angle_alpha   90.00
_cell.angle_beta   90.00
_cell.angle_gamma   90.00
#
_symmetry.space_group_name_H-M   'P 1'
#
loop_
_entity.id
_entity.type
_entity.pdbx_description
1 polymer ?
#
loop_
_entity_poly.entity_id
_entity_poly.type
_entity_poly.pdbx_seq_one_letter_code
_entity_poly.pdbx_strand_id
1 'polypeptide(L)'
;MAEVNTGGGGRGKGKGGKVRAKKQSTKIDMTPMVDLAFLLLTFFMLTTTFSKPQTMEIVMPEKKENKEIEDTKVKLSDAMTIVLGENNKIYY
;
A
#
# COMPACT_ATOMS: atom_id res chain seq x y z
N MET A 1 17.05 13.05 16.83
CA MET A 1 16.91 12.78 18.27
C MET A 1 16.07 13.89 18.88
N ALA A 2 14.83 13.57 19.27
CA ALA A 2 13.93 14.54 19.89
C ALA A 2 14.31 14.74 21.36
N GLU A 3 14.58 15.98 21.74
CA GLU A 3 14.81 16.36 23.13
C GLU A 3 13.48 16.79 23.76
N VAL A 4 12.94 15.98 24.67
CA VAL A 4 11.81 16.40 25.50
C VAL A 4 12.39 17.24 26.63
N ASN A 5 12.28 18.57 26.50
CA ASN A 5 12.76 19.51 27.50
C ASN A 5 11.81 19.49 28.72
N THR A 6 12.08 18.64 29.71
CA THR A 6 11.42 18.72 31.03
C THR A 6 12.02 19.87 31.85
N GLY A 7 11.84 21.10 31.37
CA GLY A 7 12.21 22.33 32.08
C GLY A 7 11.13 22.71 33.08
N GLY A 8 11.31 22.34 34.36
CA GLY A 8 10.35 22.66 35.42
C GLY A 8 10.98 22.87 36.80
N GLY A 9 11.27 24.14 37.11
CA GLY A 9 11.00 24.72 38.44
C GLY A 9 12.11 24.76 39.50
N GLY A 10 12.44 25.99 39.93
CA GLY A 10 12.67 26.27 41.36
C GLY A 10 14.02 26.87 41.75
N ARG A 11 14.14 28.20 41.65
CA ARG A 11 15.17 29.00 42.33
C ARG A 11 14.75 29.16 43.79
N GLY A 12 15.45 28.50 44.72
CA GLY A 12 15.14 28.54 46.15
C GLY A 12 16.32 28.08 47.01
N LYS A 13 17.10 29.04 47.50
CA LYS A 13 18.24 28.87 48.40
C LYS A 13 17.68 28.78 49.84
N GLY A 14 17.74 27.60 50.46
CA GLY A 14 17.30 27.39 51.84
C GLY A 14 18.03 26.21 52.48
N LYS A 15 18.75 26.49 53.59
CA LYS A 15 19.49 25.55 54.43
C LYS A 15 18.59 24.39 54.89
N GLY A 16 18.94 23.17 54.56
CA GLY A 16 18.29 21.95 55.08
C GLY A 16 18.55 20.77 54.17
N GLY A 17 19.39 19.84 54.62
CA GLY A 17 19.82 18.67 53.84
C GLY A 17 18.66 17.76 53.44
N LYS A 18 18.14 17.94 52.23
CA LYS A 18 17.51 16.87 51.46
C LYS A 18 18.38 16.66 50.23
N VAL A 19 19.06 15.52 50.17
CA VAL A 19 19.71 15.04 48.95
C VAL A 19 18.59 14.78 47.95
N ARG A 20 18.27 15.79 47.13
CA ARG A 20 17.36 15.61 46.00
C ARG A 20 18.07 14.67 45.02
N ALA A 21 17.53 13.47 44.86
CA ALA A 21 17.98 12.53 43.84
C ALA A 21 18.09 13.28 42.50
N LYS A 22 19.24 13.19 41.84
CA LYS A 22 19.41 13.70 40.47
C LYS A 22 18.34 13.01 39.62
N LYS A 23 17.28 13.72 39.24
CA LYS A 23 16.35 13.24 38.22
C LYS A 23 17.17 13.07 36.96
N GLN A 24 17.57 11.83 36.64
CA GLN A 24 18.14 11.55 35.35
C GLN A 24 17.06 11.89 34.33
N SER A 25 17.37 12.83 33.43
CA SER A 25 16.53 13.08 32.27
C SER A 25 16.49 11.79 31.47
N THR A 26 15.36 11.09 31.52
CA THR A 26 15.11 9.91 30.70
C THR A 26 14.94 10.42 29.28
N LYS A 27 16.02 10.39 28.50
CA LYS A 27 15.93 10.58 27.05
C LYS A 27 15.03 9.46 26.53
N ILE A 28 13.83 9.81 26.07
CA ILE A 28 12.88 8.88 25.51
C ILE A 28 13.42 8.49 24.13
N ASP A 29 13.69 7.21 23.94
CA ASP A 29 14.07 6.69 22.64
C ASP A 29 12.83 6.68 21.73
N MET A 30 12.91 7.39 20.60
CA MET A 30 11.83 7.48 19.62
C MET A 30 11.95 6.39 18.54
N THR A 31 12.98 5.55 18.59
CA THR A 31 13.18 4.42 17.67
C THR A 31 11.92 3.53 17.52
N PRO A 32 11.19 3.16 18.58
CA PRO A 32 9.94 2.40 18.42
C PRO A 32 8.80 3.19 17.75
N MET A 33 8.79 4.53 17.82
CA MET A 33 7.77 5.33 17.12
C MET A 33 8.02 5.39 15.61
N VAL A 34 9.29 5.40 15.20
CA VAL A 34 9.66 5.39 13.77
C VAL A 34 9.27 4.06 13.12
N ASP A 35 9.45 2.95 13.83
CA ASP A 35 9.07 1.61 13.35
C ASP A 35 7.56 1.47 13.15
N LEU A 36 6.74 1.96 14.11
CA LEU A 36 5.28 1.99 13.96
C LEU A 36 4.81 2.85 12.78
N ALA A 37 5.46 3.98 12.53
CA ALA A 37 5.15 4.83 11.38
C ALA A 37 5.50 4.15 10.05
N PHE A 38 6.63 3.42 10.01
CA PHE A 38 7.04 2.68 8.82
C PHE A 38 6.16 1.45 8.55
N LEU A 39 5.72 0.75 9.59
CA LEU A 39 4.74 -0.33 9.50
C LEU A 39 3.41 0.17 8.91
N LEU A 40 2.93 1.33 9.36
CA LEU A 40 1.71 1.92 8.82
C LEU A 40 1.88 2.36 7.35
N LEU A 41 3.00 2.97 6.99
CA LEU A 41 3.25 3.38 5.59
C LEU A 41 3.28 2.18 4.65
N THR A 42 4.04 1.14 5.01
CA THR A 42 4.15 -0.09 4.22
C THR A 42 2.82 -0.83 4.13
N PHE A 43 2.07 -0.90 5.24
CA PHE A 43 0.71 -1.44 5.26
C PHE A 43 -0.24 -0.64 4.36
N PHE A 44 -0.26 0.69 4.44
CA PHE A 44 -1.11 1.53 3.59
C PHE A 44 -0.71 1.45 2.11
N MET A 45 0.58 1.40 1.79
CA MET A 45 1.02 1.20 0.41
C MET A 45 0.66 -0.18 -0.13
N LEU A 46 0.83 -1.25 0.65
CA LEU A 46 0.47 -2.60 0.23
C LEU A 46 -1.05 -2.75 0.06
N THR A 47 -1.83 -2.28 1.03
CA THR A 47 -3.31 -2.35 0.97
C THR A 47 -3.91 -1.52 -0.16
N THR A 48 -3.30 -0.38 -0.54
CA THR A 48 -3.74 0.41 -1.70
C THR A 48 -3.45 -0.24 -3.05
N THR A 49 -2.42 -1.10 -3.15
CA THR A 49 -2.10 -1.79 -4.41
C THR A 49 -3.01 -2.99 -4.73
N PHE A 50 -3.73 -3.53 -3.74
CA PHE A 50 -4.58 -4.71 -3.94
C PHE A 50 -5.87 -4.44 -4.73
N SER A 51 -6.25 -3.16 -4.91
CA SER A 51 -7.59 -2.79 -5.42
C SER A 51 -7.61 -2.27 -6.85
N LYS A 52 -6.53 -2.43 -7.64
CA LYS A 52 -6.62 -2.12 -9.08
C LYS A 52 -7.09 -3.36 -9.82
N PRO A 53 -8.38 -3.46 -10.22
CA PRO A 53 -8.79 -4.51 -11.12
C PRO A 53 -7.96 -4.39 -12.39
N GLN A 54 -7.34 -5.48 -12.81
CA GLN A 54 -6.69 -5.61 -14.13
C GLN A 54 -7.80 -5.70 -15.18
N THR A 55 -8.64 -4.67 -15.29
CA THR A 55 -9.69 -4.60 -16.31
C THR A 55 -9.03 -4.10 -17.59
N MET A 56 -8.98 -4.96 -18.59
CA MET A 56 -8.77 -4.51 -19.95
C MET A 56 -10.00 -3.67 -20.35
N GLU A 57 -9.77 -2.47 -20.89
CA GLU A 57 -10.85 -1.69 -21.51
C GLU A 57 -11.32 -2.43 -22.77
N ILE A 58 -12.50 -3.05 -22.69
CA ILE A 58 -13.12 -3.71 -23.85
C ILE A 58 -14.02 -2.68 -24.54
N VAL A 59 -13.64 -2.29 -25.75
CA VAL A 59 -14.56 -1.55 -26.63
C VAL A 59 -15.55 -2.56 -27.20
N MET A 60 -16.79 -2.52 -26.70
CA MET A 60 -17.85 -3.38 -27.22
C MET A 60 -18.27 -2.86 -28.61
N PRO A 61 -18.33 -3.71 -29.65
CA PRO A 61 -18.75 -3.28 -30.97
C PRO A 61 -20.21 -2.82 -30.95
N GLU A 62 -20.53 -1.88 -31.82
CA GLU A 62 -21.89 -1.34 -31.98
C GLU A 62 -22.87 -2.46 -32.36
N LYS A 63 -23.97 -2.57 -31.59
CA LYS A 63 -25.04 -3.53 -31.88
C LYS A 63 -25.77 -3.07 -33.14
N LYS A 64 -25.45 -3.66 -34.29
CA LYS A 64 -26.23 -3.46 -35.51
C LYS A 64 -27.42 -4.42 -35.49
N GLU A 65 -28.63 -3.89 -35.51
CA GLU A 65 -29.89 -4.66 -35.44
C GLU A 65 -30.15 -5.58 -36.64
N ASN A 66 -29.34 -5.50 -37.70
CA ASN A 66 -29.38 -6.43 -38.80
C ASN A 66 -27.97 -6.60 -39.35
N LYS A 67 -27.30 -7.64 -38.90
CA LYS A 67 -26.20 -8.22 -39.65
C LYS A 67 -26.38 -9.73 -39.57
N GLU A 68 -26.95 -10.30 -40.63
CA GLU A 68 -26.47 -11.58 -41.13
C GLU A 68 -24.96 -11.59 -40.87
N ILE A 69 -24.50 -12.57 -40.09
CA ILE A 69 -23.11 -12.70 -39.68
C ILE A 69 -22.29 -12.48 -40.96
N GLU A 70 -21.69 -11.29 -41.10
CA GLU A 70 -20.90 -10.97 -42.27
C GLU A 70 -19.73 -11.95 -42.15
N ASP A 71 -19.79 -13.03 -42.93
CA ASP A 71 -18.75 -14.03 -42.97
C ASP A 71 -17.42 -13.26 -43.01
N THR A 72 -16.61 -13.51 -41.99
CA THR A 72 -15.34 -12.82 -41.87
C THR A 72 -14.61 -13.07 -43.19
N LYS A 73 -14.17 -12.02 -43.89
CA LYS A 73 -13.56 -12.15 -45.24
C LYS A 73 -12.28 -13.02 -45.27
N VAL A 74 -11.87 -13.52 -44.11
CA VAL A 74 -10.71 -14.35 -43.85
C VAL A 74 -11.09 -15.81 -44.09
N LYS A 75 -10.28 -16.54 -44.85
CA LYS A 75 -10.47 -17.97 -45.07
C LYS A 75 -10.18 -18.73 -43.78
N LEU A 76 -10.87 -19.85 -43.56
CA LEU A 76 -10.62 -20.70 -42.39
C LEU A 76 -9.15 -21.19 -42.32
N SER A 77 -8.49 -21.35 -43.47
CA SER A 77 -7.05 -21.69 -43.55
C SER A 77 -6.13 -20.65 -42.91
N ASP A 78 -6.60 -19.41 -42.81
CA ASP A 78 -5.84 -18.25 -42.32
C ASP A 78 -6.26 -17.88 -40.90
N ALA A 79 -7.16 -18.66 -40.28
CA ALA A 79 -7.65 -18.48 -38.93
C ALA A 79 -6.94 -19.43 -37.95
N MET A 80 -6.49 -18.89 -36.81
CA MET A 80 -5.97 -19.68 -35.70
C MET A 80 -7.05 -19.78 -34.62
N THR A 81 -7.40 -20.99 -34.21
CA THR A 81 -8.30 -21.21 -33.07
C THR A 81 -7.46 -21.41 -31.83
N ILE A 82 -7.82 -20.72 -30.74
CA ILE A 82 -7.15 -20.87 -29.45
C ILE A 82 -8.23 -21.27 -28.44
N VAL A 83 -8.07 -22.44 -27.83
CA VAL A 83 -8.96 -22.97 -26.80
C VAL A 83 -8.26 -22.86 -25.45
N LEU A 84 -8.85 -22.09 -24.54
CA LEU A 84 -8.37 -21.91 -23.18
C LEU A 84 -8.91 -23.05 -22.29
N GLY A 85 -8.01 -23.90 -21.79
CA GLY A 85 -8.33 -25.00 -20.89
C GLY A 85 -7.99 -24.70 -19.42
N GLU A 86 -8.35 -25.62 -18.55
CA GLU A 86 -8.08 -25.51 -17.12
C GLU A 86 -6.57 -25.48 -16.81
N ASN A 87 -6.21 -24.90 -15.65
CA ASN A 87 -4.83 -24.81 -15.15
C ASN A 87 -3.87 -24.05 -16.09
N ASN A 88 -4.33 -22.92 -16.64
CA ASN A 88 -3.55 -22.09 -17.58
C ASN A 88 -3.03 -22.87 -18.81
N LYS A 89 -3.79 -23.87 -19.28
CA LYS A 89 -3.45 -24.62 -20.49
C LYS A 89 -4.08 -23.96 -21.71
N ILE A 90 -3.32 -23.88 -22.79
CA ILE A 90 -3.77 -23.36 -24.08
C ILE A 90 -3.65 -24.50 -25.10
N TYR A 91 -4.75 -24.75 -25.82
CA TYR A 91 -4.80 -25.63 -26.98
C TYR A 91 -4.99 -24.77 -28.22
N TYR A 92 -4.41 -25.16 -29.35
CA TYR A 92 -4.49 -24.42 -30.61
C TYR A 92 -4.54 -25.38 -31.78
#